data_AF-A0AAW5KIE1-F1
#
_entry.id   AF-A0AAW5KIE1-F1
#
_cell.length_a   1.000
_cell.length_b   1.000
_cell.length_c   1.000
_cell.angle_alpha   90.00
_cell.angle_beta   90.00
_cell.angle_gamma   90.00
#
_symmetry.space_group_name_H-M   'P 1'
#
loop_
_entity.id
_entity.type
_entity.pdbx_description
1 polymer ?
#
loop_
_entity_poly.entity_id
_entity_poly.type
_entity_poly.pdbx_seq_one_letter_code
_entity_poly.pdbx_strand_id
1 'polypeptide(L)' 'MREFPVGVVGATGMVGQRFITLLEGHPWFHLKVL' A
#
# COMPACT_ATOMS: atom_id res chain seq x y z
N MET A 1 -18.20 1.23 -0.56
CA MET A 1 -17.22 0.28 -1.15
C MET A 1 -16.51 -0.43 0.00
N ARG A 2 -16.10 -1.69 -0.14
CA ARG A 2 -15.40 -2.40 0.94
C ARG A 2 -13.90 -2.13 0.83
N GLU A 3 -13.29 -1.68 1.91
CA GLU A 3 -11.84 -1.49 2.00
C GLU A 3 -11.16 -2.78 2.47
N PHE A 4 -9.98 -3.06 1.91
CA PHE A 4 -9.16 -4.20 2.25
C PHE A 4 -7.85 -3.72 2.90
N PRO A 5 -7.56 -4.15 4.14
CA PRO A 5 -6.29 -3.84 4.77
C PRO A 5 -5.17 -4.63 4.08
N VAL A 6 -4.11 -3.93 3.69
CA VAL A 6 -2.95 -4.52 3.03
C VAL A 6 -1.65 -4.06 3.70
N GLY A 7 -0.57 -4.82 3.50
CA GLY A 7 0.77 -4.46 3.93
C GLY A 7 1.77 -4.60 2.78
N VAL A 8 2.81 -3.76 2.78
CA VAL A 8 3.90 -3.83 1.80
C VAL A 8 5.15 -4.33 2.52
N VAL A 9 5.57 -5.56 2.26
CA VAL A 9 6.82 -6.10 2.83
C VAL A 9 8.01 -5.53 2.06
N GLY A 10 8.98 -4.95 2.77
CA GLY A 10 10.13 -4.30 2.14
C GLY A 10 9.81 -2.91 1.60
N ALA A 11 8.98 -2.15 2.33
CA ALA A 11 8.55 -0.79 1.97
C ALA A 11 9.69 0.19 1.64
N THR A 12 10.90 -0.03 2.17
CA THR A 12 12.05 0.87 1.97
C THR A 12 12.76 0.67 0.63
N GLY A 13 12.57 -0.47 -0.04
CA GLY A 13 13.16 -0.74 -1.35
C GLY A 13 12.48 0.04 -2.48
N MET A 14 13.14 0.11 -3.63
CA MET A 14 12.61 0.80 -4.83
C MET A 14 11.22 0.30 -5.23
N VAL A 15 10.98 -1.01 -5.11
CA VAL A 15 9.67 -1.62 -5.41
C VAL A 15 8.62 -1.24 -4.35
N GLY A 16 8.97 -1.32 -3.07
CA GLY A 16 8.06 -1.02 -1.96
C GLY A 16 7.57 0.43 -1.98
N GLN A 17 8.49 1.38 -2.20
CA GLN A 17 8.14 2.80 -2.32
C GLN A 17 7.18 3.06 -3.49
N ARG A 18 7.40 2.40 -4.64
CA ARG A 18 6.50 2.54 -5.80
C ARG A 18 5.10 2.00 -5.51
N PHE A 19 5.00 0.87 -4.81
CA PHE A 19 3.72 0.33 -4.38
C PHE A 19 2.99 1.27 -3.41
N ILE A 20 3.71 1.89 -2.47
CA ILE A 20 3.11 2.89 -1.55
C ILE A 20 2.49 4.04 -2.34
N THR A 21 3.20 4.61 -3.32
CA THR A 21 2.65 5.68 -4.17
C THR A 21 1.42 5.25 -4.95
N LEU A 22 1.36 4.00 -5.43
CA LEU A 22 0.20 3.50 -6.17
C LEU A 22 -1.01 3.22 -5.28
N LEU A 23 -0.77 2.89 -4.01
CA LEU A 23 -1.82 2.63 -3.02
C LEU A 23 -2.34 3.92 -2.39
N GLU A 24 -1.65 5.04 -2.55
CA GLU A 24 -2.06 6.35 -2.05
C GLU A 24 -3.42 6.76 -2.66
N GLY A 25 -4.43 6.92 -1.81
CA GLY A 25 -5.78 7.30 -2.23
C GLY A 25 -6.57 6.21 -2.98
N HIS A 26 -6.11 4.95 -2.96
CA HIS A 26 -6.79 3.88 -3.69
C HIS A 26 -8.15 3.52 -3.05
N PRO A 27 -9.25 3.40 -3.82
CA PRO A 27 -10.61 3.26 -3.28
C PRO A 27 -10.90 1.94 -2.56
N TRP A 28 -10.01 0.94 -2.73
CA TRP A 28 -10.19 -0.41 -2.18
C TRP A 28 -9.12 -0.83 -1.18
N PHE A 29 -7.97 -0.16 -1.13
CA PHE A 29 -6.82 -0.66 -0.37
C PHE A 29 -6.38 0.36 0.66
N HIS A 30 -6.34 -0.07 1.93
CA HIS A 30 -5.90 0.75 3.04
C HIS A 30 -4.61 0.14 3.62
N LEU A 31 -3.51 0.88 3.48
CA LEU A 31 -2.19 0.43 3.93
C LEU A 31 -2.11 0.48 5.46
N LYS A 32 -1.97 -0.69 6.11
CA LYS A 32 -1.88 -0.80 7.58
C LYS A 32 -0.46 -1.04 8.10
N VAL A 33 0.41 -1.63 7.26
CA VAL A 33 1.75 -2.08 7.64
C VAL A 33 2.74 -1.76 6.52
N LEU A 34 3.93 -1.30 6.91
CA LEU A 34 5.10 -1.01 6.07
C LEU A 34 6.23 -2.00 6.34
#